data_AF-A0A8T7JBG4-F1
#
_entry.id   AF-A0A8T7JBG4-F1
#
_cell.length_a   1.000
_cell.length_b   1.000
_cell.length_c   1.000
_cell.angle_alpha   90.00
_cell.angle_beta   90.00
_cell.angle_gamma   90.00
#
_symmetry.space_group_name_H-M   'P 1'
#
loop_
_entity.id
_entity.type
_entity.pdbx_description
1 polymer ?
#
loop_
_entity_poly.entity_id
_entity_poly.type
_entity_poly.pdbx_seq_one_letter_code
_entity_poly.pdbx_strand_id
1 'polypeptide(L)'
;MAVKSDIEIAREASMQRITEVAAKLDIGEEHLQPYGHYKAKVSLDYLDTLSDRPDGKLVLVTAISPTPAGEGKTTTTVGLGDGLNRIGKKAVMCLREPSLGPCFGVKGGAAGGGYAQVVPMEDINLHFTGDFHAITSAHNLLAALIDNHIYWGNSLGIDQRRVSWRRVLDMNDRALRQINQSLGGVGNGFPREDGFD
;
A
#
# COMPACT_ATOMS: atom_id res chain seq x y z
N MET A 1 -26.31 14.63 19.67
CA MET A 1 -24.86 14.55 19.89
C MET A 1 -24.18 14.94 18.59
N ALA A 2 -23.18 15.82 18.61
CA ALA A 2 -22.39 16.10 17.41
C ALA A 2 -21.55 14.86 17.09
N VAL A 3 -21.73 14.30 15.89
CA VAL A 3 -20.94 13.16 15.42
C VAL A 3 -19.62 13.73 14.90
N LYS A 4 -18.51 13.36 15.54
CA LYS A 4 -17.17 13.74 15.06
C LYS A 4 -16.88 13.02 13.75
N SER A 5 -16.21 13.72 12.85
CA SER A 5 -15.67 13.12 11.63
C SER A 5 -14.53 12.16 11.93
N ASP A 6 -14.25 11.25 11.00
CA ASP A 6 -13.17 10.26 11.14
C ASP A 6 -11.80 10.91 11.38
N ILE A 7 -11.52 12.04 10.72
CA ILE A 7 -10.25 12.75 10.86
C ILE A 7 -10.11 13.47 12.21
N GLU A 8 -11.22 13.99 12.77
CA GLU A 8 -11.22 14.59 14.10
C GLU A 8 -10.92 13.54 15.16
N ILE A 9 -11.53 12.35 15.06
CA ILE A 9 -11.26 11.22 15.96
C ILE A 9 -9.78 10.81 15.86
N ALA A 10 -9.24 10.69 14.64
CA ALA A 10 -7.85 10.31 14.43
C ALA A 10 -6.85 11.34 15.02
N ARG A 11 -7.13 12.65 14.90
CA ARG A 11 -6.26 13.73 15.41
C ARG A 11 -6.30 13.87 16.93
N GLU A 12 -7.41 13.55 17.56
CA GLU A 12 -7.54 13.55 19.02
C GLU A 12 -6.92 12.31 19.68
N ALA A 13 -6.60 11.27 18.90
CA ALA A 13 -6.05 10.03 19.43
C ALA A 13 -4.67 10.25 20.08
N SER A 14 -4.52 9.80 21.32
CA SER A 14 -3.22 9.75 22.00
C SER A 14 -2.44 8.53 21.52
N MET A 15 -1.67 8.70 20.45
CA MET A 15 -0.86 7.62 19.87
C MET A 15 0.29 7.21 20.78
N GLN A 16 0.53 5.90 20.89
CA GLN A 16 1.71 5.34 21.55
C GLN A 16 2.87 5.27 20.57
N ARG A 17 4.11 5.38 21.06
CA ARG A 17 5.28 5.22 20.19
C ARG A 17 5.29 3.83 19.58
N ILE A 18 5.75 3.71 18.34
CA ILE A 18 5.72 2.43 17.61
C ILE A 18 6.53 1.34 18.32
N THR A 19 7.60 1.71 19.02
CA THR A 19 8.42 0.80 19.84
C THR A 19 7.61 0.19 20.99
N GLU A 20 6.72 0.96 21.64
CA GLU A 20 5.83 0.45 22.69
C GLU A 20 4.76 -0.49 22.13
N VAL A 21 4.26 -0.19 20.92
CA VAL A 21 3.29 -1.06 20.22
C VAL A 21 3.96 -2.38 19.82
N ALA A 22 5.17 -2.32 19.27
CA ALA A 22 5.97 -3.48 18.86
C ALA A 22 6.36 -4.38 20.05
N ALA A 23 6.67 -3.78 21.21
CA ALA A 23 6.97 -4.53 22.43
C ALA A 23 5.81 -5.42 22.90
N LYS A 24 4.55 -5.01 22.70
CA LYS A 24 3.36 -5.86 22.98
C LYS A 24 3.34 -7.13 22.12
N LEU A 25 4.03 -7.10 20.98
CA LEU A 25 4.17 -8.22 20.04
C LEU A 25 5.47 -9.00 20.24
N ASP A 26 6.27 -8.69 21.26
CA ASP A 26 7.60 -9.29 21.50
C ASP A 26 8.60 -9.00 20.37
N ILE A 27 8.48 -7.83 19.73
CA ILE A 27 9.41 -7.36 18.69
C ILE A 27 10.37 -6.35 19.34
N GLY A 28 11.66 -6.70 19.38
CA GLY A 28 12.73 -5.83 19.89
C GLY A 28 12.96 -4.60 18.99
N GLU A 29 13.47 -3.51 19.57
CA GLU A 29 13.74 -2.26 18.87
C GLU A 29 14.80 -2.43 17.77
N GLU A 30 15.77 -3.33 17.97
CA GLU A 30 16.80 -3.72 17.01
C GLU A 30 16.24 -4.30 15.70
N HIS A 31 14.99 -4.79 15.73
CA HIS A 31 14.29 -5.34 14.57
C HIS A 31 13.37 -4.32 13.89
N LEU A 32 13.34 -3.07 14.38
CA LEU A 32 12.51 -2.01 13.84
C LEU A 32 13.36 -1.00 13.07
N GLN A 33 12.84 -0.57 11.93
CA GLN A 33 13.35 0.58 11.17
C GLN A 33 12.32 1.71 11.26
N PRO A 34 12.50 2.70 12.16
CA PRO A 34 11.48 3.72 12.42
C PRO A 34 11.30 4.71 11.26
N TYR A 35 10.04 5.07 10.99
CA TYR A 35 9.62 6.14 10.09
C TYR A 35 8.89 7.21 10.92
N GLY A 36 9.70 8.03 11.60
CA GLY A 36 9.21 8.91 12.66
C GLY A 36 8.91 8.13 13.95
N HIS A 37 7.96 8.61 14.76
CA HIS A 37 7.71 8.05 16.10
C HIS A 37 6.60 6.98 16.14
N TYR A 38 5.74 6.93 15.13
CA TYR A 38 4.48 6.17 15.13
C TYR A 38 4.38 5.12 14.02
N LYS A 39 5.46 4.91 13.25
CA LYS A 39 5.53 3.94 12.15
C LYS A 39 6.91 3.30 12.14
N ALA A 40 7.00 2.05 11.74
CA ALA A 40 8.27 1.35 11.53
C ALA A 40 8.08 0.21 10.52
N LYS A 41 9.15 -0.14 9.82
CA LYS A 41 9.24 -1.44 9.14
C LYS A 41 9.84 -2.45 10.11
N VAL A 42 9.37 -3.69 10.03
CA VAL A 42 9.94 -4.83 10.75
C VAL A 42 10.95 -5.50 9.84
N SER A 43 12.16 -5.77 10.34
CA SER A 43 13.21 -6.46 9.58
C SER A 43 12.76 -7.86 9.18
N LEU A 44 13.13 -8.31 7.97
CA LEU A 44 12.90 -9.69 7.54
C LEU A 44 13.74 -10.69 8.35
N ASP A 45 14.93 -10.28 8.81
CA ASP A 45 15.80 -11.13 9.66
C ASP A 45 15.10 -11.53 10.96
N TYR A 46 14.15 -10.72 11.45
CA TYR A 46 13.33 -11.08 12.61
C TYR A 46 12.42 -12.27 12.30
N LEU A 47 11.89 -12.39 11.08
CA LEU A 47 11.03 -13.51 10.70
C LEU A 47 11.77 -14.84 10.77
N ASP A 48 13.06 -14.86 10.42
CA ASP A 48 13.90 -16.06 10.49
C ASP A 48 14.01 -16.59 11.93
N THR A 49 13.98 -15.70 12.92
CA THR A 49 13.98 -16.06 14.36
C THR A 49 12.68 -16.69 14.84
N LEU A 50 11.59 -16.58 14.07
CA LEU A 50 10.26 -17.07 14.45
C LEU A 50 9.93 -18.45 13.87
N SER A 51 10.82 -19.04 13.07
CA SER A 51 10.59 -20.29 12.32
C SER A 51 10.13 -21.48 13.18
N ASP A 52 10.58 -21.57 14.42
CA ASP A 52 10.20 -22.64 15.36
C ASP A 52 8.91 -22.33 16.16
N ARG A 53 8.33 -21.13 16.02
CA ARG A 53 7.12 -20.73 16.77
C ARG A 53 5.88 -21.27 16.05
N PRO A 54 4.93 -21.87 16.77
CA PRO A 54 3.69 -22.33 16.16
C PRO A 54 2.85 -21.15 15.66
N ASP A 55 2.22 -21.32 14.50
CA ASP A 55 1.31 -20.33 13.95
C ASP A 55 0.13 -20.03 14.89
N GLY A 56 -0.26 -18.76 14.92
CA GLY A 56 -1.46 -18.30 15.60
C GLY A 56 -2.75 -18.73 14.89
N LYS A 57 -3.88 -18.19 15.34
CA LYS A 57 -5.17 -18.38 14.67
C LYS A 57 -5.36 -17.32 13.58
N LEU A 58 -5.59 -17.76 12.34
CA LEU A 58 -5.91 -16.88 11.23
C LEU A 58 -7.42 -16.67 11.13
N VAL A 59 -7.86 -15.41 11.23
CA VAL A 59 -9.26 -15.02 11.08
C VAL A 59 -9.40 -14.13 9.85
N LEU A 60 -10.11 -14.62 8.83
CA LEU A 60 -10.38 -13.87 7.61
C LEU A 60 -11.69 -13.10 7.73
N VAL A 61 -11.63 -11.78 7.56
CA VAL A 61 -12.82 -10.92 7.48
C VAL A 61 -13.21 -10.71 6.02
N THR A 62 -14.42 -11.12 5.66
CA THR A 62 -15.02 -10.91 4.34
C THR A 62 -16.33 -10.15 4.44
N ALA A 63 -16.90 -9.76 3.30
CA ALA A 63 -18.17 -9.09 3.19
C ALA A 63 -18.97 -9.62 2.00
N ILE A 64 -20.26 -9.28 1.94
CA ILE A 64 -21.09 -9.48 0.76
C ILE A 64 -20.62 -8.59 -0.40
N SER A 65 -21.23 -8.77 -1.57
CA SER A 65 -21.00 -7.88 -2.72
C SER A 65 -21.18 -6.41 -2.35
N PRO A 66 -20.22 -5.52 -2.69
CA PRO A 66 -20.29 -4.12 -2.31
C PRO A 66 -21.54 -3.41 -2.83
N THR A 67 -22.12 -2.56 -2.00
CA THR A 67 -23.28 -1.73 -2.28
C THR A 67 -22.97 -0.26 -2.00
N PRO A 68 -23.72 0.69 -2.58
CA PRO A 68 -23.53 2.12 -2.28
C PRO A 68 -23.71 2.50 -0.81
N ALA A 69 -24.35 1.65 0.01
CA ALA A 69 -24.51 1.90 1.44
C ALA A 69 -23.21 1.74 2.24
N GLY A 70 -22.26 0.94 1.73
CA GLY A 70 -21.00 0.64 2.40
C GLY A 70 -21.11 -0.45 3.47
N GLU A 71 -20.22 -1.44 3.41
CA GLU A 71 -20.30 -2.63 4.27
C GLU A 71 -19.45 -2.54 5.54
N GLY A 72 -18.56 -1.56 5.64
CA GLY A 72 -17.74 -1.35 6.84
C GLY A 72 -16.69 -2.44 7.12
N LYS A 73 -16.29 -3.23 6.12
CA LYS A 73 -15.37 -4.37 6.28
C LYS A 73 -14.09 -4.04 7.05
N THR A 74 -13.43 -2.93 6.72
CA THR A 74 -12.18 -2.54 7.39
C THR A 74 -12.45 -2.12 8.84
N THR A 75 -13.53 -1.36 9.08
CA THR A 75 -13.99 -0.98 10.42
C THR A 75 -14.24 -2.22 11.30
N THR A 76 -14.89 -3.26 10.75
CA THR A 76 -15.09 -4.53 11.45
C THR A 76 -13.77 -5.24 11.73
N THR A 77 -12.81 -5.20 10.81
CA THR A 77 -11.50 -5.83 10.99
C THR A 77 -10.73 -5.20 12.15
N VAL A 78 -10.70 -3.86 12.21
CA VAL A 78 -10.05 -3.12 13.31
C VAL A 78 -10.79 -3.35 14.62
N GLY A 79 -12.11 -3.19 14.64
CA GLY A 79 -12.92 -3.36 15.85
C GLY A 79 -12.90 -4.79 16.41
N LEU A 80 -12.80 -5.81 15.55
CA LEU A 80 -12.62 -7.19 15.98
C LEU A 80 -11.28 -7.38 16.70
N GLY A 81 -10.20 -6.82 16.14
CA GLY A 81 -8.88 -6.85 16.76
C GLY A 81 -8.83 -6.14 18.12
N ASP A 82 -9.45 -4.96 18.21
CA ASP A 82 -9.60 -4.23 19.48
C ASP A 82 -10.39 -5.05 20.50
N GLY A 83 -11.50 -5.66 20.08
CA GLY A 83 -12.34 -6.51 20.90
C GLY A 83 -11.59 -7.74 21.44
N LEU A 84 -10.81 -8.41 20.59
CA LEU A 84 -9.97 -9.55 20.98
C LEU A 84 -8.92 -9.17 22.02
N ASN A 85 -8.23 -8.04 21.82
CA ASN A 85 -7.27 -7.52 22.81
C ASN A 85 -7.96 -7.15 24.12
N ARG A 86 -9.16 -6.56 24.08
CA ARG A 86 -9.95 -6.21 25.27
C ARG A 86 -10.34 -7.42 26.12
N ILE A 87 -10.55 -8.59 25.51
CA ILE A 87 -10.83 -9.85 26.22
C ILE A 87 -9.56 -10.65 26.58
N GLY A 88 -8.38 -10.04 26.45
CA GLY A 88 -7.10 -10.64 26.84
C GLY A 88 -6.48 -11.59 25.82
N LYS A 89 -6.88 -11.54 24.54
CA LYS A 89 -6.21 -12.26 23.45
C LYS A 89 -5.20 -11.35 22.77
N LYS A 90 -3.94 -11.80 22.65
CA LYS A 90 -2.90 -11.11 21.86
C LYS A 90 -3.26 -11.20 20.38
N ALA A 91 -3.81 -10.13 19.81
CA ALA A 91 -4.30 -10.09 18.44
C ALA A 91 -3.68 -8.92 17.66
N VAL A 92 -3.37 -9.16 16.39
CA VAL A 92 -2.84 -8.18 15.43
C VAL A 92 -3.72 -8.17 14.19
N MET A 93 -3.87 -7.00 13.57
CA MET A 93 -4.62 -6.82 12.34
C MET A 93 -3.67 -6.57 11.17
N CYS A 94 -3.93 -7.21 10.03
CA CYS A 94 -3.19 -6.99 8.80
C CYS A 94 -4.13 -6.37 7.76
N LEU A 95 -3.77 -5.20 7.24
CA LEU A 95 -4.56 -4.44 6.27
C LEU A 95 -3.71 -4.14 5.04
N ARG A 96 -4.37 -3.69 3.97
CA ARG A 96 -3.70 -3.21 2.75
C ARG A 96 -3.44 -1.71 2.85
N GLU A 97 -2.29 -1.28 2.36
CA GLU A 97 -2.03 0.15 2.11
C GLU A 97 -2.97 0.66 1.00
N PRO A 98 -3.62 1.81 1.19
CA PRO A 98 -4.39 2.45 0.13
C PRO A 98 -3.49 3.09 -0.94
N SER A 99 -3.97 3.09 -2.18
CA SER A 99 -3.37 3.88 -3.26
C SER A 99 -3.55 5.37 -3.00
N LEU A 100 -2.54 6.16 -3.37
CA LEU A 100 -2.48 7.61 -3.19
C LEU A 100 -3.46 8.33 -4.12
N GLY A 101 -3.55 7.92 -5.39
CA GLY A 101 -4.38 8.58 -6.40
C GLY A 101 -5.84 8.83 -5.97
N PRO A 102 -6.57 7.80 -5.47
CA PRO A 102 -7.94 7.93 -4.96
C PRO A 102 -8.15 8.99 -3.87
N CYS A 103 -7.14 9.27 -3.05
CA CYS A 103 -7.22 10.28 -1.98
C CYS A 103 -7.42 11.69 -2.53
N PHE A 104 -6.97 11.96 -3.77
CA PHE A 104 -7.16 13.22 -4.48
C PHE A 104 -8.37 13.20 -5.43
N GLY A 105 -9.17 12.12 -5.38
CA GLY A 105 -10.42 11.98 -6.12
C GLY A 105 -11.63 11.98 -5.21
N VAL A 106 -12.31 10.83 -5.12
CA VAL A 106 -13.62 10.70 -4.46
C VAL A 106 -13.52 9.91 -3.13
N LYS A 107 -12.39 9.24 -2.84
CA LYS A 107 -12.25 8.35 -1.68
C LYS A 107 -11.10 8.77 -0.78
N GLY A 108 -11.39 9.41 0.33
CA GLY A 108 -10.42 9.67 1.41
C GLY A 108 -10.72 8.79 2.62
N GLY A 109 -9.84 7.84 2.93
CA GLY A 109 -9.90 7.03 4.15
C GLY A 109 -10.12 5.54 3.89
N ALA A 110 -9.04 4.75 4.01
CA ALA A 110 -9.09 3.29 3.83
C ALA A 110 -8.79 2.48 5.11
N ALA A 111 -8.49 3.16 6.22
CA ALA A 111 -7.97 2.56 7.45
C ALA A 111 -9.02 2.39 8.56
N GLY A 112 -10.26 2.08 8.20
CA GLY A 112 -11.38 1.92 9.16
C GLY A 112 -12.27 3.16 9.22
N GLY A 113 -13.03 3.31 10.31
CA GLY A 113 -13.96 4.43 10.49
C GLY A 113 -14.51 4.52 11.93
N GLY A 114 -14.96 5.70 12.34
CA GLY A 114 -15.36 6.00 13.71
C GLY A 114 -14.22 5.77 14.70
N TYR A 115 -14.50 5.05 15.78
CA TYR A 115 -13.50 4.72 16.81
C TYR A 115 -12.69 3.43 16.52
N ALA A 116 -12.93 2.80 15.37
CA ALA A 116 -12.19 1.62 14.92
C ALA A 116 -11.36 1.99 13.68
N GLN A 117 -10.20 2.60 13.91
CA GLN A 117 -9.31 3.13 12.90
C GLN A 117 -7.85 2.70 13.14
N VAL A 118 -7.06 2.63 12.08
CA VAL A 118 -5.59 2.59 12.16
C VAL A 118 -5.04 3.99 11.94
N VAL A 119 -4.09 4.38 12.78
CA VAL A 119 -3.46 5.72 12.79
C VAL A 119 -1.94 5.58 12.71
N PRO A 120 -1.20 6.56 12.15
CA PRO A 120 -1.64 7.88 11.67
C PRO A 120 -2.31 7.85 10.28
N MET A 121 -3.57 8.29 10.20
CA MET A 121 -4.39 8.19 8.99
C MET A 121 -3.86 9.04 7.81
N GLU A 122 -3.31 10.22 8.10
CA GLU A 122 -2.76 11.12 7.07
C GLU A 122 -1.55 10.49 6.38
N ASP A 123 -0.64 9.88 7.13
CA ASP A 123 0.52 9.21 6.56
C ASP A 123 0.11 7.98 5.74
N ILE A 124 -0.82 7.17 6.26
CA ILE A 124 -1.31 5.94 5.59
C ILE A 124 -1.94 6.26 4.23
N ASN A 125 -2.66 7.38 4.10
CA ASN A 125 -3.33 7.77 2.86
C ASN A 125 -2.41 8.49 1.84
N LEU A 126 -1.16 8.79 2.21
CA LEU A 126 -0.23 9.52 1.36
C LEU A 126 0.97 8.64 0.99
N HIS A 127 2.18 9.01 1.42
CA HIS A 127 3.39 8.30 1.06
C HIS A 127 3.73 7.14 2.00
N PHE A 128 3.03 7.06 3.13
CA PHE A 128 3.22 6.10 4.20
C PHE A 128 4.70 5.80 4.50
N THR A 129 5.21 4.66 4.05
CA THR A 129 6.63 4.28 4.17
C THR A 129 7.37 4.16 2.83
N GLY A 130 6.72 4.54 1.74
CA GLY A 130 7.29 4.61 0.39
C GLY A 130 7.13 3.32 -0.43
N ASP A 131 6.31 2.37 0.00
CA ASP A 131 6.21 1.06 -0.63
C ASP A 131 5.66 1.15 -2.07
N PHE A 132 4.62 1.96 -2.28
CA PHE A 132 4.07 2.15 -3.62
C PHE A 132 5.02 2.92 -4.54
N HIS A 133 5.88 3.80 -3.99
CA HIS A 133 6.95 4.44 -4.77
C HIS A 133 8.02 3.45 -5.21
N ALA A 134 8.39 2.52 -4.34
CA ALA A 134 9.34 1.45 -4.66
C ALA A 134 8.78 0.50 -5.74
N ILE A 135 7.50 0.10 -5.62
CA ILE A 135 6.79 -0.70 -6.63
C ILE A 135 6.76 0.05 -7.98
N THR A 136 6.36 1.31 -7.97
CA THR A 136 6.32 2.16 -9.18
C THR A 136 7.67 2.25 -9.86
N SER A 137 8.74 2.44 -9.07
CA SER A 137 10.10 2.54 -9.56
C SER A 137 10.60 1.23 -10.16
N ALA A 138 10.38 0.09 -9.49
CA ALA A 138 10.74 -1.22 -10.02
C ALA A 138 9.99 -1.57 -11.31
N HIS A 139 8.68 -1.29 -11.35
CA HIS A 139 7.83 -1.56 -12.52
C HIS A 139 8.26 -0.75 -13.74
N ASN A 140 8.49 0.55 -13.54
CA ASN A 140 8.89 1.46 -14.61
C ASN A 140 10.36 1.26 -15.03
N LEU A 141 11.23 0.78 -14.15
CA LEU A 141 12.58 0.35 -14.52
C LEU A 141 12.53 -0.78 -15.55
N LEU A 142 11.69 -1.79 -15.35
CA LEU A 142 11.53 -2.87 -16.34
C LEU A 142 10.99 -2.33 -17.67
N ALA A 143 10.00 -1.44 -17.65
CA ALA A 143 9.50 -0.81 -18.87
C ALA A 143 10.62 -0.04 -19.63
N ALA A 144 11.44 0.72 -18.90
CA ALA A 144 12.59 1.42 -19.46
C ALA A 144 13.64 0.46 -20.04
N LEU A 145 13.93 -0.66 -19.37
CA LEU A 145 14.87 -1.66 -19.85
C LEU A 145 14.38 -2.37 -21.12
N ILE A 146 13.08 -2.62 -21.25
CA ILE A 146 12.47 -3.18 -22.47
C ILE A 146 12.69 -2.25 -23.65
N ASP A 147 12.31 -0.97 -23.52
CA ASP A 147 12.46 0.00 -24.61
C ASP A 147 13.95 0.26 -24.94
N ASN A 148 14.82 0.29 -23.93
CA ASN A 148 16.26 0.41 -24.12
C ASN A 148 16.87 -0.80 -24.85
N HIS A 149 16.42 -2.02 -24.53
CA HIS A 149 16.86 -3.23 -25.22
C HIS A 149 16.47 -3.20 -26.71
N ILE A 150 15.25 -2.75 -27.01
CA ILE A 150 14.78 -2.59 -28.39
C ILE A 150 15.61 -1.51 -29.11
N TYR A 151 15.91 -0.40 -28.43
CA TYR A 151 16.71 0.68 -28.97
C TYR A 151 18.13 0.24 -29.36
N TRP A 152 18.83 -0.52 -28.51
CA TRP A 152 20.22 -0.94 -28.72
C TRP A 152 20.39 -2.24 -29.52
N GLY A 153 19.46 -2.53 -30.43
CA GLY A 153 19.62 -3.59 -31.43
C GLY A 153 18.68 -4.78 -31.27
N ASN A 154 17.79 -4.78 -30.27
CA ASN A 154 16.68 -5.72 -30.14
C ASN A 154 17.08 -7.19 -30.38
N SER A 155 18.18 -7.65 -29.78
CA SER A 155 18.73 -8.99 -30.05
C SER A 155 17.80 -10.15 -29.65
N LEU A 156 16.77 -9.86 -28.86
CA LEU A 156 15.73 -10.81 -28.45
C LEU A 156 14.57 -10.89 -29.45
N GLY A 157 14.57 -10.05 -30.50
CA GLY A 157 13.50 -10.04 -31.50
C GLY A 157 12.14 -9.64 -30.95
N ILE A 158 12.11 -8.70 -29.99
CA ILE A 158 10.85 -8.23 -29.38
C ILE A 158 10.02 -7.50 -30.42
N ASP A 159 8.80 -8.00 -30.67
CA ASP A 159 7.79 -7.30 -31.44
C ASP A 159 7.13 -6.23 -30.56
N GLN A 160 7.41 -4.95 -30.86
CA GLN A 160 6.92 -3.79 -30.09
C GLN A 160 5.39 -3.77 -29.94
N ARG A 161 4.65 -4.36 -30.89
CA ARG A 161 3.17 -4.43 -30.87
C ARG A 161 2.64 -5.46 -29.88
N ARG A 162 3.51 -6.33 -29.36
CA ARG A 162 3.16 -7.45 -28.47
C ARG A 162 3.73 -7.26 -27.07
N VAL A 163 4.31 -6.10 -26.76
CA VAL A 163 4.75 -5.76 -25.42
C VAL A 163 3.51 -5.57 -24.55
N SER A 164 3.25 -6.53 -23.66
CA SER A 164 2.15 -6.46 -22.71
C SER A 164 2.50 -5.67 -21.44
N TRP A 165 3.78 -5.40 -21.21
CA TRP A 165 4.27 -4.67 -20.04
C TRP A 165 4.06 -3.16 -20.21
N ARG A 166 3.03 -2.64 -19.56
CA ARG A 166 2.68 -1.21 -19.50
C ARG A 166 3.53 -0.49 -18.44
N ARG A 167 3.42 0.83 -18.35
CA ARG A 167 3.97 1.63 -17.24
C ARG A 167 2.92 1.79 -16.12
N VAL A 168 3.32 2.31 -14.98
CA VAL A 168 2.39 2.55 -13.85
C VAL A 168 2.65 3.90 -13.20
N LEU A 169 1.60 4.48 -12.64
CA LEU A 169 1.65 5.69 -11.83
C LEU A 169 0.56 5.64 -10.77
N ASP A 170 0.89 5.89 -9.51
CA ASP A 170 -0.11 5.94 -8.43
C ASP A 170 -0.88 7.29 -8.41
N MET A 171 -1.56 7.58 -9.52
CA MET A 171 -2.37 8.77 -9.74
C MET A 171 -3.60 8.41 -10.56
N ASN A 172 -4.71 9.11 -10.33
CA ASN A 172 -5.92 8.98 -11.14
C ASN A 172 -5.80 9.76 -12.47
N ASP A 173 -4.92 9.32 -13.37
CA ASP A 173 -4.69 9.99 -14.65
C ASP A 173 -5.27 9.22 -15.85
N ARG A 174 -6.43 9.67 -16.33
CA ARG A 174 -7.09 9.05 -17.48
C ARG A 174 -6.38 9.32 -18.81
N ALA A 175 -5.54 10.35 -18.90
CA ALA A 175 -4.88 10.74 -20.15
C ALA A 175 -3.80 9.73 -20.56
N LEU A 176 -3.27 8.97 -19.60
CA LEU A 176 -2.19 8.01 -19.81
C LEU A 176 -2.68 6.60 -20.19
N ARG A 177 -3.99 6.36 -20.33
CA ARG A 177 -4.55 5.03 -20.63
C ARG A 177 -4.07 4.46 -21.96
N GLN A 178 -3.91 5.31 -22.97
CA GLN A 178 -3.45 4.95 -24.31
C GLN A 178 -2.57 6.08 -24.83
N ILE A 179 -1.31 5.76 -25.11
CA ILE A 179 -0.31 6.72 -25.57
C ILE A 179 0.49 6.16 -26.74
N ASN A 180 1.10 7.06 -27.50
CA ASN A 180 2.23 6.73 -28.36
C ASN A 180 3.49 7.28 -27.68
N GLN A 181 4.53 6.47 -27.56
CA GLN A 181 5.80 6.88 -26.96
C GLN A 181 6.97 6.76 -27.93
N SER A 182 8.18 7.14 -27.49
CA SER A 182 9.43 7.07 -28.27
C SER A 182 9.36 7.79 -29.62
N LEU A 183 8.72 8.97 -29.63
CA LEU A 183 8.60 9.85 -30.79
C LEU A 183 9.79 10.82 -30.88
N GLY A 184 9.97 11.48 -32.03
CA GLY A 184 10.95 12.56 -32.20
C GLY A 184 12.28 12.15 -32.84
N GLY A 185 12.30 11.04 -33.59
CA GLY A 185 13.42 10.65 -34.44
C GLY A 185 14.40 9.68 -33.77
N VAL A 186 15.53 9.43 -34.46
CA VAL A 186 16.45 8.33 -34.17
C VAL A 186 16.97 8.33 -32.73
N GLY A 187 17.22 9.49 -32.13
CA GLY A 187 17.75 9.58 -30.76
C GLY A 187 16.76 9.20 -29.64
N ASN A 188 15.47 9.02 -29.95
CA ASN A 188 14.40 8.93 -28.94
C ASN A 188 13.73 7.54 -28.87
N GLY A 189 14.25 6.54 -29.58
CA GLY A 189 13.71 5.19 -29.61
C GLY A 189 12.88 4.86 -30.85
N PHE A 190 12.10 3.78 -30.76
CA PHE A 190 11.23 3.31 -31.82
C PHE A 190 9.76 3.49 -31.41
N PRO A 191 8.95 4.22 -32.20
CA PRO A 191 7.56 4.49 -31.84
C PRO A 191 6.72 3.23 -31.61
N ARG A 192 6.00 3.18 -30.48
CA ARG A 192 5.00 2.14 -30.19
C ARG A 192 3.82 2.67 -29.39
N GLU A 193 2.70 1.96 -29.50
CA GLU A 193 1.56 2.12 -28.58
C GLU A 193 1.94 1.60 -27.19
N ASP A 194 1.48 2.31 -26.16
CA ASP A 194 1.69 1.95 -24.75
C ASP A 194 0.55 2.51 -23.88
N GLY A 195 0.66 2.32 -22.57
CA GLY A 195 -0.17 3.05 -21.62
C GLY A 195 0.28 2.86 -20.19
N PHE A 196 -0.45 3.50 -19.28
CA PHE A 196 -0.29 3.38 -17.84
C PHE A 196 -1.49 2.69 -17.21
N ASP A 197 -1.22 1.92 -16.16
CA ASP A 197 -2.24 1.37 -15.25
C ASP A 197 -2.27 2.15 -13.93
#